data_AF-A0A7V3JAD7-F1
#
_entry.id   AF-A0A7V3JAD7-F1
#
_cell.length_a   1.000
_cell.length_b   1.000
_cell.length_c   1.000
_cell.angle_alpha   90.00
_cell.angle_beta   90.00
_cell.angle_gamma   90.00
#
_symmetry.space_group_name_H-M   'P 1'
#
loop_
_entity.id
_entity.type
_entity.pdbx_description
1 polymer ?
#
loop_
_entity_poly.entity_id
_entity_poly.type
_entity_poly.pdbx_seq_one_letter_code
_entity_poly.pdbx_strand_id
1 'polypeptide(L)'
;MPNPLTLSDAADLIDVSIQQIWLKGSEAESRLFEKYMNVETGVTDYYLKESSISGLGYAGRVVENAAITAQSPVQGFDKTYTQIQFGIVLSFTKPMWFFGIKKRNLERITNEARNACADLRELRCAERLDNAFSSSYTAEDISGNYSVTVTGGDGLPFCSSSHTREDGGSNWNNIVYDGSTYNMDWEYDALKAAHRTAALIRNPMGKPMNINLDTFVCARGYANHHRAVEMLGAMNKGWMPGTADRDSAGVPTYNIIALPWIMNHPSYWFMFDSRFKNERYGLQYKESQPIELEGPNIVFRTGEIQYKAKHLGLVKPSLINGGNPEMGDAQQAEISAAATTEREGLLKRVSNSLNTVYNLIIKTVSWTEMLQPVPTL
;
A
#
# COMPACT_ATOMS: atom_id res chain seq x y z
N MET A 1 -7.92 -20.32 24.41
CA MET A 1 -6.61 -19.68 24.63
C MET A 1 -5.54 -20.73 24.35
N PRO A 2 -4.42 -20.39 23.71
CA PRO A 2 -3.31 -21.33 23.56
C PRO A 2 -2.80 -21.75 24.95
N ASN A 3 -2.49 -23.05 25.10
CA ASN A 3 -1.94 -23.59 26.35
C ASN A 3 -0.54 -23.00 26.59
N PRO A 4 -0.18 -22.69 27.85
CA PRO A 4 1.17 -22.19 28.17
C PRO A 4 2.21 -23.26 27.81
N LEU A 5 3.39 -22.83 27.38
CA LEU A 5 4.48 -23.76 27.06
C LEU A 5 4.89 -24.53 28.33
N THR A 6 4.78 -25.85 28.25
CA THR A 6 5.04 -26.77 29.36
C THR A 6 6.37 -27.50 29.20
N LEU A 7 6.93 -28.02 30.30
CA LEU A 7 8.15 -28.83 30.26
C LEU A 7 8.03 -30.06 29.34
N SER A 8 6.83 -30.62 29.19
CA SER A 8 6.59 -31.72 28.25
C SER A 8 6.73 -31.31 26.79
N ASP A 9 6.37 -30.06 26.45
CA ASP A 9 6.49 -29.54 25.08
C ASP A 9 7.96 -29.27 24.69
N ALA A 10 8.86 -29.19 25.69
CA ALA A 10 10.29 -28.99 25.50
C ALA A 10 11.09 -29.92 26.42
N ALA A 11 10.85 -31.22 26.29
CA ALA A 11 11.46 -32.27 27.11
C ALA A 11 13.01 -32.27 27.07
N ASP A 12 13.60 -31.78 25.98
CA ASP A 12 15.06 -31.64 25.85
C ASP A 12 15.68 -30.65 26.86
N LEU A 13 14.87 -29.80 27.49
CA LEU A 13 15.35 -28.83 28.49
C LEU A 13 15.79 -29.48 29.81
N ILE A 14 15.17 -30.61 30.16
CA ILE A 14 15.49 -31.36 31.39
C ILE A 14 16.64 -32.33 31.19
N ASP A 15 17.02 -32.63 29.94
CA ASP A 15 18.16 -33.49 29.64
C ASP A 15 19.48 -32.74 29.87
N VAL A 16 20.25 -33.20 30.84
CA VAL A 16 21.53 -32.61 31.24
C VAL A 16 22.62 -32.85 30.19
N SER A 17 22.46 -33.86 29.32
CA SER A 17 23.39 -34.15 28.23
C SER A 17 23.31 -33.13 27.09
N ILE A 18 22.17 -32.48 26.91
CA ILE A 18 21.97 -31.43 25.92
C ILE A 18 22.53 -30.12 26.48
N GLN A 19 23.65 -29.65 25.92
CA GLN A 19 24.34 -28.45 26.41
C GLN A 19 23.84 -27.16 25.74
N GLN A 20 23.38 -27.24 24.49
CA GLN A 20 22.92 -26.11 23.69
C GLN A 20 21.64 -26.46 22.95
N ILE A 21 20.67 -25.54 22.99
CA ILE A 21 19.41 -25.65 22.27
C ILE A 21 19.35 -24.49 21.28
N TRP A 22 19.14 -24.81 20.01
CA TRP A 22 19.05 -23.84 18.94
C TRP A 22 17.59 -23.58 18.61
N LEU A 23 17.14 -22.33 18.76
CA LEU A 23 15.87 -21.89 18.22
C LEU A 23 16.07 -21.58 16.73
N LYS A 24 15.35 -22.31 15.86
CA LYS A 24 15.17 -21.90 14.46
C LYS A 24 13.98 -20.95 14.45
N GLY A 25 14.29 -19.67 14.50
CA GLY A 25 13.30 -18.60 14.52
C GLY A 25 13.30 -17.77 13.25
N SER A 26 12.32 -16.89 13.18
CA SER A 26 12.24 -15.74 12.28
C SER A 26 13.53 -14.93 12.30
N GLU A 27 13.87 -14.33 11.16
CA GLU A 27 15.03 -13.47 11.03
C GLU A 27 14.91 -12.27 11.97
N ALA A 28 16.04 -11.68 12.35
CA ALA A 28 16.03 -10.45 13.14
C ALA A 28 15.26 -9.35 12.40
N GLU A 29 14.43 -8.59 13.15
CA GLU A 29 13.53 -7.53 12.67
C GLU A 29 13.90 -6.96 11.28
N SER A 30 13.29 -7.51 10.23
CA SER A 30 13.48 -6.99 8.87
C SER A 30 12.84 -5.60 8.73
N ARG A 31 13.51 -4.75 7.95
CA ARG A 31 13.08 -3.38 7.59
C ARG A 31 13.22 -3.13 6.09
N LEU A 32 12.85 -4.11 5.29
CA LEU A 32 12.77 -3.98 3.84
C LEU A 32 11.62 -3.08 3.40
N PHE A 33 10.49 -3.04 4.13
CA PHE A 33 9.39 -2.12 3.87
C PHE A 33 9.83 -0.65 3.79
N GLU A 34 10.76 -0.20 4.63
CA GLU A 34 11.32 1.17 4.60
C GLU A 34 11.96 1.54 3.25
N LYS A 35 12.37 0.55 2.44
CA LYS A 35 12.97 0.80 1.13
C LYS A 35 11.93 1.28 0.12
N TYR A 36 10.70 0.76 0.17
CA TYR A 36 9.63 1.07 -0.79
C TYR A 36 8.46 1.86 -0.21
N MET A 37 8.34 1.95 1.11
CA MET A 37 7.33 2.73 1.83
C MET A 37 7.93 3.98 2.46
N ASN A 38 7.21 5.11 2.44
CA ASN A 38 7.50 6.27 3.26
C ASN A 38 6.99 6.04 4.67
N VAL A 39 7.88 5.88 5.64
CA VAL A 39 7.52 5.52 7.02
C VAL A 39 7.39 6.78 7.88
N GLU A 40 6.22 6.98 8.47
CA GLU A 40 5.98 7.98 9.50
C GLU A 40 5.72 7.28 10.83
N THR A 41 6.54 7.56 11.84
CA THR A 41 6.43 6.97 13.18
C THR A 41 5.90 7.97 14.19
N GLY A 42 5.22 7.48 15.24
CA GLY A 42 4.73 8.31 16.34
C GLY A 42 3.38 8.98 16.06
N VAL A 43 2.59 8.43 15.15
CA VAL A 43 1.24 8.93 14.85
C VAL A 43 0.32 8.71 16.05
N THR A 44 -0.24 9.77 16.62
CA THR A 44 -1.07 9.67 17.82
C THR A 44 -2.54 9.35 17.53
N ASP A 45 -3.00 9.65 16.30
CA ASP A 45 -4.40 9.53 15.94
C ASP A 45 -4.77 8.09 15.52
N TYR A 46 -5.91 7.62 16.04
CA TYR A 46 -6.49 6.33 15.64
C TYR A 46 -7.09 6.38 14.22
N TYR A 47 -7.73 7.51 13.89
CA TYR A 47 -8.20 7.82 12.55
C TYR A 47 -7.39 9.00 11.98
N LEU A 48 -6.44 8.70 11.11
CA LEU A 48 -5.71 9.75 10.40
C LEU A 48 -6.47 10.04 9.09
N LYS A 49 -6.78 11.31 8.83
CA LYS A 49 -7.37 11.73 7.55
C LYS A 49 -6.42 12.67 6.85
N GLU A 50 -5.98 12.27 5.67
CA GLU A 50 -5.20 13.13 4.79
C GLU A 50 -6.10 13.63 3.67
N SER A 51 -6.00 14.93 3.41
CA SER A 51 -6.63 15.59 2.28
C SER A 51 -5.55 16.24 1.44
N SER A 52 -5.70 16.21 0.12
CA SER A 52 -4.71 16.79 -0.79
C SER A 52 -5.25 18.05 -1.46
N ILE A 53 -4.36 19.00 -1.75
CA ILE A 53 -4.66 20.19 -2.53
C ILE A 53 -3.57 20.38 -3.58
N SER A 54 -3.95 20.77 -4.80
CA SER A 54 -3.01 20.90 -5.90
C SER A 54 -2.07 22.10 -5.74
N GLY A 55 -0.95 22.06 -6.46
CA GLY A 55 -0.21 23.28 -6.76
C GLY A 55 -0.95 24.19 -7.74
N LEU A 56 -0.36 25.34 -8.06
CA LEU A 56 -0.89 26.28 -9.06
C LEU A 56 -0.58 25.85 -10.50
N GLY A 57 -1.34 26.40 -11.44
CA GLY A 57 -1.16 26.26 -12.89
C GLY A 57 0.08 26.97 -13.43
N TYR A 58 0.32 26.93 -14.74
CA TYR A 58 1.44 27.69 -15.33
C TYR A 58 1.14 29.18 -15.23
N ALA A 59 2.18 29.99 -15.00
CA ALA A 59 2.05 31.43 -15.07
C ALA A 59 1.66 31.82 -16.50
N GLY A 60 0.57 32.58 -16.64
CA GLY A 60 0.14 33.12 -17.93
C GLY A 60 1.02 34.29 -18.36
N ARG A 61 1.14 34.49 -19.67
CA ARG A 61 1.70 35.74 -20.22
C ARG A 61 0.75 36.87 -19.88
N VAL A 62 1.24 37.88 -19.17
CA VAL A 62 0.53 39.16 -19.01
C VAL A 62 0.92 40.03 -20.20
N VAL A 63 -0.07 40.41 -21.02
CA VAL A 63 0.13 41.43 -22.06
C VAL A 63 -0.01 42.83 -21.45
N GLU A 64 0.58 43.83 -22.07
CA GLU A 64 0.55 45.20 -21.55
C GLU A 64 -0.90 45.66 -21.32
N ASN A 65 -1.18 46.24 -20.15
CA ASN A 65 -2.51 46.66 -19.68
C ASN A 65 -3.55 45.55 -19.50
N ALA A 66 -3.19 44.26 -19.55
CA ALA A 66 -4.11 43.18 -19.20
C ALA A 66 -4.13 42.89 -17.70
N ALA A 67 -5.29 42.45 -17.22
CA ALA A 67 -5.45 41.95 -15.86
C ALA A 67 -4.71 40.61 -15.68
N ILE A 68 -4.12 40.41 -14.50
CA ILE A 68 -3.48 39.15 -14.12
C ILE A 68 -4.56 38.10 -13.87
N THR A 69 -4.47 36.94 -14.52
CA THR A 69 -5.39 35.82 -14.29
C THR A 69 -5.16 35.23 -12.90
N ALA A 70 -6.14 35.35 -12.02
CA ALA A 70 -6.14 34.66 -10.74
C ALA A 70 -6.28 33.15 -10.97
N GLN A 71 -5.52 32.36 -10.20
CA GLN A 71 -5.64 30.90 -10.18
C GLN A 71 -5.85 30.45 -8.74
N SER A 72 -6.72 29.44 -8.58
CA SER A 72 -6.98 28.79 -7.31
C SER A 72 -6.50 27.34 -7.38
N PRO A 73 -5.97 26.79 -6.28
CA PRO A 73 -5.70 25.36 -6.17
C PRO A 73 -6.97 24.52 -6.35
N VAL A 74 -6.80 23.30 -6.84
CA VAL A 74 -7.85 22.28 -6.96
C VAL A 74 -7.79 21.35 -5.74
N GLN A 75 -8.95 21.07 -5.15
CA GLN A 75 -9.07 20.10 -4.08
C GLN A 75 -8.83 18.70 -4.65
N GLY A 76 -7.89 17.96 -4.06
CA GLY A 76 -7.61 16.59 -4.43
C GLY A 76 -8.43 15.60 -3.61
N PHE A 77 -8.00 14.34 -3.64
CA PHE A 77 -8.69 13.26 -2.95
C PHE A 77 -8.35 13.17 -1.46
N ASP A 78 -9.29 12.60 -0.71
CA ASP A 78 -9.18 12.33 0.72
C ASP A 78 -8.88 10.85 0.96
N LYS A 79 -8.06 10.56 1.97
CA LYS A 79 -7.83 9.19 2.44
C LYS A 79 -7.91 9.13 3.96
N THR A 80 -8.68 8.17 4.45
CA THR A 80 -8.73 7.84 5.88
C THR A 80 -7.90 6.59 6.15
N TYR A 81 -7.11 6.64 7.21
CA TYR A 81 -6.41 5.50 7.77
C TYR A 81 -7.00 5.13 9.12
N THR A 82 -7.07 3.84 9.39
CA THR A 82 -7.56 3.31 10.66
C THR A 82 -6.49 2.40 11.25
N GLN A 83 -5.90 2.81 12.37
CA GLN A 83 -4.86 2.03 13.04
C GLN A 83 -5.36 0.62 13.38
N ILE A 84 -4.55 -0.40 13.10
CA ILE A 84 -4.85 -1.79 13.47
C ILE A 84 -3.77 -2.27 14.44
N GLN A 85 -4.22 -2.89 15.53
CA GLN A 85 -3.33 -3.50 16.51
C GLN A 85 -3.09 -4.96 16.19
N PHE A 86 -1.84 -5.34 16.05
CA PHE A 86 -1.40 -6.73 16.03
C PHE A 86 -0.67 -7.05 17.33
N GLY A 87 -0.83 -8.27 17.82
CA GLY A 87 -0.08 -8.69 18.99
C GLY A 87 -0.11 -10.19 19.21
N ILE A 88 0.94 -10.68 19.84
CA ILE A 88 1.09 -12.07 20.24
C ILE A 88 1.37 -12.13 21.74
N VAL A 89 0.73 -13.07 22.41
CA VAL A 89 0.99 -13.35 23.83
C VAL A 89 1.69 -14.70 23.91
N LEU A 90 2.83 -14.71 24.59
CA LEU A 90 3.60 -15.92 24.81
C LEU A 90 3.64 -16.20 26.32
N SER A 91 3.08 -17.34 26.70
CA SER A 91 2.86 -17.73 28.09
C SER A 91 3.74 -18.91 28.46
N PHE A 92 4.39 -18.83 29.61
CA PHE A 92 5.22 -19.91 30.16
C PHE A 92 4.71 -20.37 31.53
N THR A 93 4.83 -21.67 31.78
CA THR A 93 4.65 -22.21 33.14
C THR A 93 5.82 -21.84 34.06
N LYS A 94 5.58 -21.73 35.37
CA LYS A 94 6.66 -21.43 36.35
C LYS A 94 7.88 -22.38 36.25
N PRO A 95 7.71 -23.70 36.13
CA PRO A 95 8.83 -24.61 35.98
C PRO A 95 9.64 -24.34 34.71
N MET A 96 8.98 -24.04 33.60
CA MET A 96 9.62 -23.67 32.33
C MET A 96 10.47 -22.40 32.47
N TRP A 97 9.96 -21.41 33.20
CA TRP A 97 10.69 -20.17 33.47
C TRP A 97 11.99 -20.41 34.24
N PHE A 98 11.94 -21.20 35.32
CA PHE A 98 13.11 -21.44 36.16
C PHE A 98 14.14 -22.38 35.51
N PHE A 99 13.69 -23.47 34.89
CA PHE A 99 14.58 -24.52 34.38
C PHE A 99 14.91 -24.38 32.90
N GLY A 100 13.99 -23.85 32.10
CA GLY A 100 14.22 -23.56 30.69
C GLY A 100 14.86 -22.19 30.50
N ILE A 101 14.14 -21.13 30.84
CA ILE A 101 14.53 -19.76 30.43
C ILE A 101 15.74 -19.25 31.22
N LYS A 102 15.68 -19.25 32.56
CA LYS A 102 16.77 -18.73 33.40
C LYS A 102 18.04 -19.59 33.38
N LYS A 103 17.91 -20.91 33.28
CA LYS A 103 19.06 -21.83 33.37
C LYS A 103 19.68 -22.16 32.00
N ARG A 104 18.90 -22.15 30.92
CA ARG A 104 19.38 -22.45 29.55
C ARG A 104 19.41 -21.24 28.61
N ASN A 105 19.14 -20.04 29.14
CA ASN A 105 19.25 -18.77 28.43
C ASN A 105 18.33 -18.67 27.19
N LEU A 106 17.08 -19.15 27.33
CA LEU A 106 16.06 -19.10 26.27
C LEU A 106 15.38 -17.72 26.11
N GLU A 107 16.06 -16.63 26.47
CA GLU A 107 15.59 -15.25 26.23
C GLU A 107 15.34 -14.97 24.74
N ARG A 108 15.90 -15.80 23.85
CA ARG A 108 15.61 -15.79 22.41
C ARG A 108 14.14 -16.08 22.09
N ILE A 109 13.44 -16.88 22.90
CA ILE A 109 12.01 -17.18 22.68
C ILE A 109 11.15 -15.93 22.85
N THR A 110 11.50 -15.02 23.76
CA THR A 110 10.76 -13.77 23.91
C THR A 110 11.05 -12.79 22.77
N ASN A 111 12.24 -12.85 22.18
CA ASN A 111 12.55 -12.08 20.97
C ASN A 111 11.82 -12.61 19.73
N GLU A 112 11.51 -13.91 19.69
CA GLU A 112 10.73 -14.52 18.62
C GLU A 112 9.32 -13.89 18.50
N ALA A 113 8.69 -13.58 19.63
CA ALA A 113 7.41 -12.88 19.64
C ALA A 113 7.49 -11.50 18.98
N ARG A 114 8.60 -10.78 19.18
CA ARG A 114 8.86 -9.49 18.53
C ARG A 114 9.13 -9.67 17.03
N ASN A 115 9.95 -10.64 16.65
CA ASN A 115 10.28 -10.91 15.25
C ASN A 115 9.04 -11.35 14.46
N ALA A 116 8.14 -12.16 15.04
CA ALA A 116 6.88 -12.54 14.41
C ALA A 116 5.98 -11.32 14.10
N CYS A 117 5.92 -10.33 14.99
CA CYS A 117 5.23 -9.07 14.71
C CYS A 117 5.90 -8.28 13.59
N ALA A 118 7.24 -8.29 13.52
CA ALA A 118 7.99 -7.63 12.47
C ALA A 118 7.79 -8.28 11.10
N ASP A 119 7.79 -9.61 11.04
CA ASP A 119 7.51 -10.37 9.83
C ASP A 119 6.08 -10.13 9.33
N LEU A 120 5.11 -10.08 10.25
CA LEU A 120 3.73 -9.74 9.89
C LEU A 120 3.63 -8.33 9.31
N ARG A 121 4.36 -7.35 9.85
CA ARG A 121 4.41 -5.98 9.30
C ARG A 121 4.94 -5.99 7.86
N GLU A 122 6.03 -6.70 7.61
CA GLU A 122 6.62 -6.84 6.27
C GLU A 122 5.67 -7.53 5.30
N LEU A 123 5.06 -8.64 5.73
CA LEU A 123 4.06 -9.38 4.97
C LEU A 123 2.88 -8.47 4.60
N ARG A 124 2.31 -7.74 5.56
CA ARG A 124 1.17 -6.84 5.31
C ARG A 124 1.54 -5.69 4.36
N CYS A 125 2.79 -5.21 4.38
CA CYS A 125 3.24 -4.22 3.41
C CYS A 125 3.37 -4.81 2.00
N ALA A 126 3.92 -6.03 1.88
CA ALA A 126 4.08 -6.71 0.60
C ALA A 126 2.75 -7.18 0.00
N GLU A 127 1.80 -7.66 0.82
CA GLU A 127 0.46 -8.07 0.37
C GLU A 127 -0.32 -6.93 -0.29
N ARG A 128 -0.02 -5.66 0.06
CA ARG A 128 -0.61 -4.49 -0.61
C ARG A 128 -0.12 -4.34 -2.04
N LEU A 129 1.13 -4.72 -2.32
CA LEU A 129 1.66 -4.79 -3.67
C LEU A 129 1.13 -6.04 -4.39
N ASP A 130 1.09 -7.18 -3.70
CA ASP A 130 0.55 -8.44 -4.25
C ASP A 130 -0.93 -8.30 -4.69
N ASN A 131 -1.69 -7.45 -4.00
CA ASN A 131 -3.09 -7.16 -4.32
C ASN A 131 -3.29 -5.77 -4.96
N ALA A 132 -2.26 -5.19 -5.57
CA ALA A 132 -2.29 -3.82 -6.11
C ALA A 132 -3.39 -3.60 -7.18
N PHE A 133 -3.78 -4.64 -7.91
CA PHE A 133 -4.77 -4.55 -8.99
C PHE A 133 -6.22 -4.71 -8.50
N SER A 134 -6.41 -5.00 -7.21
CA SER A 134 -7.71 -5.14 -6.57
C SER A 134 -8.01 -3.95 -5.65
N SER A 135 -9.28 -3.64 -5.44
CA SER A 135 -9.70 -2.59 -4.49
C SER A 135 -9.69 -3.08 -3.04
N SER A 136 -9.80 -4.39 -2.82
CA SER A 136 -9.69 -5.04 -1.52
C SER A 136 -9.21 -6.49 -1.64
N TYR A 137 -8.76 -7.06 -0.52
CA TYR A 137 -8.53 -8.49 -0.37
C TYR A 137 -8.89 -8.94 1.05
N THR A 138 -9.02 -10.25 1.26
CA THR A 138 -9.20 -10.84 2.58
C THR A 138 -7.84 -11.21 3.16
N ALA A 139 -7.45 -10.56 4.24
CA ALA A 139 -6.27 -10.95 5.01
C ALA A 139 -6.67 -11.98 6.07
N GLU A 140 -5.82 -12.98 6.26
CA GLU A 140 -6.00 -14.00 7.28
C GLU A 140 -5.00 -13.79 8.41
N ASP A 141 -5.46 -13.84 9.65
CA ASP A 141 -4.62 -13.89 10.84
C ASP A 141 -5.12 -14.93 11.84
N ILE A 142 -4.45 -15.04 12.99
CA ILE A 142 -4.80 -16.02 14.04
C ILE A 142 -6.18 -15.78 14.67
N SER A 143 -6.72 -14.56 14.55
CA SER A 143 -8.04 -14.16 15.06
C SER A 143 -9.14 -14.33 14.01
N GLY A 144 -8.77 -14.57 12.75
CA GLY A 144 -9.66 -14.88 11.65
C GLY A 144 -9.44 -13.99 10.43
N ASN A 145 -10.44 -13.98 9.55
CA ASN A 145 -10.36 -13.29 8.27
C ASN A 145 -10.95 -11.88 8.39
N TYR A 146 -10.27 -10.88 7.83
CA TYR A 146 -10.77 -9.51 7.76
C TYR A 146 -10.50 -8.89 6.38
N SER A 147 -11.35 -7.94 5.98
CA SER A 147 -11.22 -7.25 4.70
C SER A 147 -10.22 -6.11 4.80
N VAL A 148 -9.32 -6.03 3.83
CA VAL A 148 -8.30 -4.99 3.70
C VAL A 148 -8.53 -4.22 2.42
N THR A 149 -8.77 -2.91 2.53
CA THR A 149 -8.93 -2.02 1.39
C THR A 149 -7.58 -1.55 0.85
N VAL A 150 -7.32 -1.74 -0.44
CA VAL A 150 -6.07 -1.36 -1.15
C VAL A 150 -6.26 -0.17 -2.10
N THR A 151 -7.39 0.52 -2.00
CA THR A 151 -7.67 1.67 -2.87
C THR A 151 -6.78 2.88 -2.59
N GLY A 152 -6.56 3.71 -3.60
CA GLY A 152 -6.00 5.05 -3.49
C GLY A 152 -6.96 6.05 -2.85
N GLY A 153 -6.65 7.35 -2.98
CA GLY A 153 -7.57 8.44 -2.57
C GLY A 153 -8.78 8.57 -3.50
N ASP A 154 -8.60 8.25 -4.78
CA ASP A 154 -9.64 8.28 -5.81
C ASP A 154 -10.59 7.06 -5.76
N GLY A 155 -10.43 6.20 -4.77
CA GLY A 155 -11.27 5.02 -4.56
C GLY A 155 -10.98 3.85 -5.50
N LEU A 156 -9.99 3.96 -6.39
CA LEU A 156 -9.61 2.90 -7.33
C LEU A 156 -8.46 2.04 -6.80
N PRO A 157 -8.25 0.82 -7.34
CA PRO A 157 -7.10 -0.01 -7.00
C PRO A 157 -5.78 0.74 -7.13
N PHE A 158 -4.73 0.23 -6.48
CA PHE A 158 -3.40 0.80 -6.58
C PHE A 158 -3.00 0.98 -8.05
N CYS A 159 -3.05 -0.12 -8.81
CA CYS A 159 -2.71 -0.17 -10.22
C CYS A 159 -4.02 -0.21 -11.00
N SER A 160 -4.32 0.87 -11.70
CA SER A 160 -5.53 1.04 -12.49
C SER A 160 -5.23 1.62 -13.86
N SER A 161 -6.01 1.19 -14.85
CA SER A 161 -6.02 1.77 -16.20
C SER A 161 -6.79 3.09 -16.27
N SER A 162 -7.46 3.50 -15.18
CA SER A 162 -8.44 4.59 -15.24
C SER A 162 -8.54 5.36 -13.91
N HIS A 163 -7.42 5.81 -13.36
CA HIS A 163 -7.40 6.75 -12.24
C HIS A 163 -8.12 8.06 -12.60
N THR A 164 -8.99 8.51 -11.70
CA THR A 164 -9.75 9.75 -11.92
C THR A 164 -8.84 10.94 -11.70
N ARG A 165 -8.89 11.94 -12.58
CA ARG A 165 -8.16 13.19 -12.37
C ARG A 165 -8.94 14.13 -11.47
N GLU A 166 -8.22 14.82 -10.59
CA GLU A 166 -8.76 15.77 -9.63
C GLU A 166 -9.36 17.02 -10.30
N ASP A 167 -8.86 17.42 -11.48
CA ASP A 167 -9.40 18.54 -12.26
C ASP A 167 -10.59 18.19 -13.16
N GLY A 168 -11.09 16.96 -13.10
CA GLY A 168 -12.13 16.48 -14.00
C GLY A 168 -11.65 16.27 -15.45
N GLY A 169 -10.33 16.27 -15.69
CA GLY A 169 -9.74 15.89 -16.97
C GLY A 169 -9.90 14.40 -17.28
N SER A 170 -9.45 13.97 -18.47
CA SER A 170 -9.47 12.56 -18.87
C SER A 170 -8.68 11.67 -17.92
N ASN A 171 -9.24 10.53 -17.53
CA ASN A 171 -8.59 9.56 -16.65
C ASN A 171 -7.18 9.20 -17.13
N TRP A 172 -6.31 8.86 -16.18
CA TRP A 172 -4.93 8.46 -16.43
C TRP A 172 -4.69 7.01 -15.99
N ASN A 173 -3.60 6.40 -16.45
CA ASN A 173 -3.25 5.03 -16.09
C ASN A 173 -1.85 4.97 -15.46
N ASN A 174 -1.66 3.98 -14.59
CA ASN A 174 -0.37 3.57 -14.04
C ASN A 174 -0.08 2.07 -14.23
N ILE A 175 -0.88 1.41 -15.08
CA ILE A 175 -0.58 0.06 -15.57
C ILE A 175 0.32 0.21 -16.80
N VAL A 176 1.39 -0.58 -16.85
CA VAL A 176 2.31 -0.55 -17.99
C VAL A 176 1.62 -1.05 -19.26
N TYR A 177 1.71 -0.25 -20.32
CA TYR A 177 1.07 -0.49 -21.62
C TYR A 177 1.98 -0.03 -22.75
N ASP A 178 2.25 -0.90 -23.72
CA ASP A 178 3.07 -0.56 -24.87
C ASP A 178 2.28 0.03 -26.06
N GLY A 179 0.95 -0.04 -26.03
CA GLY A 179 0.08 0.30 -27.18
C GLY A 179 -0.66 -0.91 -27.78
N SER A 180 -0.35 -2.12 -27.32
CA SER A 180 -0.95 -3.38 -27.77
C SER A 180 -1.21 -4.36 -26.63
N THR A 181 -0.29 -4.45 -25.67
CA THR A 181 -0.31 -5.39 -24.55
C THR A 181 -0.27 -4.61 -23.25
N TYR A 182 -1.27 -4.83 -22.39
CA TYR A 182 -1.17 -4.42 -20.99
C TYR A 182 -0.35 -5.47 -20.24
N ASN A 183 0.36 -5.03 -19.20
CA ASN A 183 0.99 -5.93 -18.25
C ASN A 183 2.08 -6.86 -18.83
N MET A 184 3.06 -6.27 -19.48
CA MET A 184 4.16 -7.02 -20.09
C MET A 184 5.00 -7.77 -19.04
N ASP A 185 5.53 -8.93 -19.43
CA ASP A 185 6.61 -9.60 -18.71
C ASP A 185 7.80 -8.64 -18.55
N TRP A 186 8.58 -8.80 -17.48
CA TRP A 186 9.70 -7.90 -17.23
C TRP A 186 10.82 -8.09 -18.26
N GLU A 187 10.82 -7.24 -19.28
CA GLU A 187 11.83 -7.17 -20.32
C GLU A 187 12.20 -5.71 -20.64
N TYR A 188 13.13 -5.51 -21.59
CA TYR A 188 13.64 -4.18 -21.92
C TYR A 188 12.60 -3.27 -22.58
N ASP A 189 11.65 -3.84 -23.32
CA ASP A 189 10.47 -3.15 -23.85
C ASP A 189 9.49 -2.75 -22.74
N ALA A 190 9.23 -3.64 -21.77
CA ALA A 190 8.41 -3.34 -20.59
C ALA A 190 8.99 -2.18 -19.76
N LEU A 191 10.32 -2.15 -19.61
CA LEU A 191 11.03 -1.03 -18.98
C LEU A 191 10.81 0.28 -19.76
N LYS A 192 10.93 0.28 -21.09
CA LYS A 192 10.64 1.47 -21.91
C LYS A 192 9.17 1.90 -21.80
N ALA A 193 8.25 0.94 -21.82
CA ALA A 193 6.82 1.18 -21.67
C ALA A 193 6.52 1.80 -20.29
N ALA A 194 7.17 1.32 -19.22
CA ALA A 194 7.02 1.89 -17.88
C ALA A 194 7.43 3.37 -17.83
N HIS A 195 8.57 3.73 -18.42
CA HIS A 195 9.01 5.12 -18.51
C HIS A 195 8.07 5.97 -19.37
N ARG A 196 7.54 5.42 -20.48
CA ARG A 196 6.53 6.10 -21.31
C ARG A 196 5.26 6.36 -20.52
N THR A 197 4.72 5.35 -19.82
CA THR A 197 3.54 5.49 -18.97
C THR A 197 3.77 6.55 -17.88
N ALA A 198 4.92 6.52 -17.19
CA ALA A 198 5.28 7.52 -16.19
C ALA A 198 5.35 8.95 -16.75
N ALA A 199 5.91 9.12 -17.95
CA ALA A 199 6.02 10.43 -18.61
C ALA A 199 4.66 11.04 -19.02
N LEU A 200 3.60 10.23 -19.09
CA LEU A 200 2.24 10.69 -19.38
C LEU A 200 1.49 11.18 -18.14
N ILE A 201 1.99 10.86 -16.94
CA ILE A 201 1.37 11.33 -15.69
C ILE A 201 1.41 12.86 -15.64
N ARG A 202 0.29 13.43 -15.21
CA ARG A 202 0.10 14.87 -15.05
C ARG A 202 -0.22 15.15 -13.58
N ASN A 203 0.16 16.34 -13.12
CA ASN A 203 -0.30 16.80 -11.82
C ASN A 203 -1.80 17.16 -11.89
N PRO A 204 -2.44 17.44 -10.75
CA PRO A 204 -3.85 17.82 -10.70
C PRO A 204 -4.24 19.07 -11.51
N MET A 205 -3.27 19.87 -11.99
CA MET A 205 -3.51 21.03 -12.86
C MET A 205 -3.15 20.74 -14.33
N GLY A 206 -2.95 19.47 -14.68
CA GLY A 206 -2.61 19.03 -16.04
C GLY A 206 -1.16 19.27 -16.48
N LYS A 207 -0.27 19.69 -15.59
CA LYS A 207 1.16 19.86 -15.91
C LYS A 207 1.87 18.51 -15.98
N PRO A 208 2.77 18.29 -16.95
CA PRO A 208 3.69 17.16 -16.93
C PRO A 208 4.47 17.11 -15.61
N MET A 209 4.54 15.92 -15.02
CA MET A 209 5.40 15.65 -13.85
C MET A 209 6.73 15.07 -14.32
N ASN A 210 7.83 15.52 -13.71
CA ASN A 210 9.15 14.97 -13.98
C ASN A 210 9.40 13.71 -13.15
N ILE A 211 8.72 12.62 -13.54
CA ILE A 211 8.83 11.31 -12.91
C ILE A 211 9.97 10.53 -13.58
N ASN A 212 10.91 10.06 -12.78
CA ASN A 212 12.01 9.22 -13.23
C ASN A 212 11.99 7.90 -12.45
N LEU A 213 11.53 6.83 -13.09
CA LEU A 213 11.51 5.52 -12.47
C LEU A 213 12.94 5.02 -12.23
N ASP A 214 13.31 4.83 -10.97
CA ASP A 214 14.68 4.47 -10.57
C ASP A 214 14.72 3.25 -9.65
N THR A 215 13.56 2.77 -9.21
CA THR A 215 13.45 1.67 -8.24
C THR A 215 12.46 0.64 -8.73
N PHE A 216 12.94 -0.59 -8.87
CA PHE A 216 12.22 -1.77 -9.29
C PHE A 216 11.92 -2.68 -8.09
N VAL A 217 10.68 -3.14 -7.96
CA VAL A 217 10.23 -4.04 -6.89
C VAL A 217 9.64 -5.30 -7.51
N CYS A 218 10.05 -6.46 -7.02
CA CYS A 218 9.55 -7.75 -7.48
C CYS A 218 9.66 -8.82 -6.38
N ALA A 219 9.06 -9.98 -6.64
CA ALA A 219 9.22 -11.16 -5.79
C ALA A 219 10.65 -11.73 -5.88
N ARG A 220 11.28 -11.97 -4.72
CA ARG A 220 12.65 -12.49 -4.65
C ARG A 220 12.73 -13.92 -5.15
N GLY A 221 13.68 -14.19 -6.04
CA GLY A 221 13.97 -15.53 -6.55
C GLY A 221 13.06 -16.00 -7.68
N TYR A 222 12.21 -15.12 -8.21
CA TYR A 222 11.34 -15.42 -9.35
C TYR A 222 11.91 -14.90 -10.67
N ALA A 223 11.23 -15.21 -11.78
CA ALA A 223 11.67 -14.87 -13.14
C ALA A 223 12.02 -13.39 -13.29
N ASN A 224 11.13 -12.48 -12.85
CA ASN A 224 11.35 -11.04 -12.92
C ASN A 224 12.59 -10.59 -12.13
N HIS A 225 12.88 -11.20 -10.97
CA HIS A 225 14.06 -10.88 -10.18
C HIS A 225 15.35 -11.25 -10.92
N HIS A 226 15.43 -12.47 -11.45
CA HIS A 226 16.61 -12.90 -12.20
C HIS A 226 16.81 -12.06 -13.47
N ARG A 227 15.73 -11.81 -14.20
CA ARG A 227 15.75 -10.98 -15.40
C ARG A 227 16.15 -9.54 -15.12
N ALA A 228 15.68 -8.94 -14.02
CA ALA A 228 16.10 -7.61 -13.60
C ALA A 228 17.59 -7.54 -13.27
N VAL A 229 18.14 -8.55 -12.59
CA VAL A 229 19.59 -8.60 -12.29
C VAL A 229 20.42 -8.70 -13.56
N GLU A 230 20.00 -9.53 -14.53
CA GLU A 230 20.66 -9.64 -15.84
C GLU A 230 20.64 -8.31 -16.61
N MET A 231 19.46 -7.68 -16.70
CA MET A 231 19.28 -6.40 -17.37
C MET A 231 20.13 -5.30 -16.73
N LEU A 232 20.13 -5.20 -15.40
CA LEU A 232 20.95 -4.25 -14.67
C LEU A 232 22.45 -4.47 -14.95
N GLY A 233 22.88 -5.73 -15.01
CA GLY A 233 24.26 -6.09 -15.37
C GLY A 233 24.67 -5.66 -16.78
N ALA A 234 23.76 -5.75 -17.75
CA ALA A 234 24.00 -5.26 -19.11
C ALA A 234 24.01 -3.72 -19.16
N MET A 235 23.06 -3.06 -18.50
CA MET A 235 22.93 -1.60 -18.49
C MET A 235 24.11 -0.92 -17.79
N ASN A 236 24.65 -1.52 -16.72
CA ASN A 236 25.87 -1.03 -16.06
C ASN A 236 27.11 -1.07 -16.97
N LYS A 237 27.10 -1.91 -18.01
CA LYS A 237 28.13 -1.95 -19.06
C LYS A 237 27.82 -1.01 -20.24
N GLY A 238 26.70 -0.30 -20.17
CA GLY A 238 26.17 0.53 -21.25
C GLY A 238 25.51 -0.26 -22.37
N TRP A 239 25.24 -1.56 -22.19
CA TRP A 239 24.67 -2.42 -23.23
C TRP A 239 23.16 -2.55 -23.12
N MET A 240 22.49 -2.66 -24.26
CA MET A 240 21.08 -2.94 -24.39
C MET A 240 20.81 -4.40 -23.99
N PRO A 241 20.03 -4.64 -22.92
CA PRO A 241 19.72 -6.00 -22.50
C PRO A 241 19.05 -6.82 -23.60
N GLY A 242 19.40 -8.10 -23.71
CA GLY A 242 18.78 -9.03 -24.67
C GLY A 242 19.35 -8.95 -26.10
N THR A 243 20.37 -8.12 -26.36
CA THR A 243 20.99 -8.03 -27.71
C THR A 243 22.43 -8.54 -27.74
N ALA A 244 22.79 -9.19 -28.84
CA ALA A 244 24.16 -9.67 -29.07
C ALA A 244 25.11 -8.54 -29.53
N ASP A 245 24.56 -7.49 -30.15
CA ASP A 245 25.32 -6.43 -30.83
C ASP A 245 25.88 -5.36 -29.88
N ARG A 246 25.59 -5.46 -28.57
CA ARG A 246 26.05 -4.52 -27.54
C ARG A 246 25.68 -3.05 -27.82
N ASP A 247 24.49 -2.85 -28.40
CA ASP A 247 23.94 -1.52 -28.62
C ASP A 247 23.84 -0.74 -27.30
N SER A 248 23.82 0.59 -27.37
CA SER A 248 23.72 1.42 -26.17
C SER A 248 22.33 1.32 -25.53
N ALA A 249 22.27 1.17 -24.20
CA ALA A 249 21.02 1.27 -23.47
C ALA A 249 20.46 2.70 -23.55
N GLY A 250 19.17 2.83 -23.89
CA GLY A 250 18.45 4.09 -24.03
C GLY A 250 17.58 4.46 -22.82
N VAL A 251 17.69 3.70 -21.72
CA VAL A 251 16.92 3.89 -20.48
C VAL A 251 17.90 3.94 -19.30
N PRO A 252 17.67 4.79 -18.28
CA PRO A 252 18.54 4.83 -17.08
C PRO A 252 18.54 3.52 -16.30
N THR A 253 19.65 3.27 -15.60
CA THR A 253 19.79 2.16 -14.63
C THR A 253 18.84 2.34 -13.44
N TYR A 254 18.48 1.24 -12.79
CA TYR A 254 17.55 1.20 -11.66
C TYR A 254 18.09 0.37 -10.49
N ASN A 255 17.51 0.56 -9.31
CA ASN A 255 17.76 -0.21 -8.10
C ASN A 255 16.75 -1.35 -7.98
N ILE A 256 17.18 -2.51 -7.46
CA ILE A 256 16.29 -3.67 -7.29
C ILE A 256 15.96 -3.87 -5.81
N ILE A 257 14.67 -3.94 -5.49
CA ILE A 257 14.13 -4.33 -4.19
C ILE A 257 13.42 -5.68 -4.37
N ALA A 258 14.11 -6.76 -4.01
CA ALA A 258 13.57 -8.11 -4.08
C ALA A 258 12.88 -8.49 -2.75
N LEU A 259 11.55 -8.58 -2.77
CA LEU A 259 10.72 -8.87 -1.61
C LEU A 259 10.42 -10.38 -1.51
N PRO A 260 10.69 -11.03 -0.37
CA PRO A 260 10.36 -12.44 -0.19
C PRO A 260 8.86 -12.70 0.08
N TRP A 261 8.07 -11.66 0.40
CA TRP A 261 6.68 -11.80 0.84
C TRP A 261 5.62 -11.56 -0.25
N ILE A 262 6.01 -11.36 -1.51
CA ILE A 262 5.06 -11.41 -2.64
C ILE A 262 4.94 -12.89 -3.02
N MET A 263 3.80 -13.50 -2.71
CA MET A 263 3.65 -14.96 -2.76
C MET A 263 2.57 -15.42 -3.73
N ASN A 264 1.45 -14.69 -3.82
CA ASN A 264 0.31 -15.15 -4.63
C ASN A 264 0.51 -14.79 -6.10
N HIS A 265 1.12 -13.64 -6.39
CA HIS A 265 1.40 -13.21 -7.76
C HIS A 265 2.88 -12.82 -7.94
N PRO A 266 3.77 -13.82 -7.93
CA PRO A 266 5.21 -13.57 -7.99
C PRO A 266 5.69 -13.01 -9.34
N SER A 267 4.85 -13.09 -10.37
CA SER A 267 5.08 -12.50 -11.69
C SER A 267 4.80 -10.99 -11.74
N TYR A 268 4.25 -10.40 -10.66
CA TYR A 268 4.05 -8.96 -10.60
C TYR A 268 5.37 -8.24 -10.42
N TRP A 269 5.44 -7.05 -11.00
CA TRP A 269 6.57 -6.16 -10.84
C TRP A 269 6.11 -4.72 -10.81
N PHE A 270 6.89 -3.90 -10.12
CA PHE A 270 6.55 -2.52 -9.87
C PHE A 270 7.75 -1.61 -10.07
N MET A 271 7.50 -0.39 -10.53
CA MET A 271 8.51 0.66 -10.59
C MET A 271 7.98 1.97 -10.02
N PHE A 272 8.85 2.67 -9.30
CA PHE A 272 8.57 3.99 -8.78
C PHE A 272 9.81 4.88 -8.81
N ASP A 273 9.59 6.18 -8.62
CA ASP A 273 10.64 7.18 -8.45
C ASP A 273 10.90 7.37 -6.96
N SER A 274 12.09 7.02 -6.50
CA SER A 274 12.46 7.06 -5.08
C SER A 274 12.38 8.47 -4.48
N ARG A 275 12.51 9.53 -5.30
CA ARG A 275 12.37 10.93 -4.87
C ARG A 275 10.94 11.28 -4.46
N PHE A 276 9.97 10.54 -5.00
CA PHE A 276 8.56 10.67 -4.66
C PHE A 276 8.18 9.83 -3.43
N LYS A 277 9.10 9.11 -2.78
CA LYS A 277 8.86 8.47 -1.49
C LYS A 277 8.98 9.50 -0.35
N ASN A 278 7.94 10.30 -0.16
CA ASN A 278 7.89 11.38 0.83
C ASN A 278 6.48 11.54 1.39
N GLU A 279 6.22 12.53 2.26
CA GLU A 279 4.90 12.72 2.88
C GLU A 279 3.77 13.03 1.88
N ARG A 280 4.10 13.52 0.68
CA ARG A 280 3.12 13.96 -0.33
C ARG A 280 2.80 12.88 -1.36
N TYR A 281 3.75 12.02 -1.66
CA TYR A 281 3.70 11.05 -2.75
C TYR A 281 4.26 9.69 -2.32
N GLY A 282 4.10 8.67 -3.15
CA GLY A 282 4.59 7.33 -2.86
C GLY A 282 3.74 6.59 -1.83
N LEU A 283 4.06 5.32 -1.64
CA LEU A 283 3.44 4.52 -0.59
C LEU A 283 3.75 5.11 0.77
N GLN A 284 2.76 5.20 1.65
CA GLN A 284 2.98 5.59 3.04
C GLN A 284 2.88 4.36 3.94
N TYR A 285 3.59 4.38 5.04
CA TYR A 285 3.36 3.51 6.16
C TYR A 285 3.33 4.37 7.41
N LYS A 286 2.24 4.34 8.17
CA LYS A 286 2.03 5.18 9.36
C LYS A 286 2.05 4.27 10.58
N GLU A 287 2.94 4.52 11.52
CA GLU A 287 3.13 3.72 12.72
C GLU A 287 2.84 4.58 13.94
N SER A 288 1.94 4.11 14.81
CA SER A 288 1.61 4.83 16.04
C SER A 288 2.61 4.49 17.14
N GLN A 289 2.87 3.19 17.32
CA GLN A 289 3.77 2.68 18.34
C GLN A 289 4.73 1.66 17.70
N PRO A 290 6.02 1.72 18.02
CA PRO A 290 6.96 0.71 17.58
C PRO A 290 6.62 -0.64 18.22
N ILE A 291 7.24 -1.71 17.71
CA ILE A 291 7.07 -3.04 18.29
C ILE A 291 7.67 -3.06 19.70
N GLU A 292 6.80 -3.13 20.71
CA GLU A 292 7.19 -3.16 22.11
C GLU A 292 6.94 -4.56 22.69
N LEU A 293 7.95 -5.07 23.42
CA LEU A 293 7.81 -6.25 24.23
C LEU A 293 7.43 -5.81 25.65
N GLU A 294 6.16 -5.98 26.02
CA GLU A 294 5.70 -5.74 27.37
C GLU A 294 6.28 -6.82 28.30
N GLY A 295 6.90 -6.36 29.38
CA GLY A 295 7.60 -7.19 30.35
C GLY A 295 6.70 -8.22 31.05
N PRO A 296 7.31 -9.19 31.74
CA PRO A 296 6.61 -10.37 32.26
C PRO A 296 5.49 -9.98 33.21
N ASN A 297 4.24 -10.25 32.81
CA ASN A 297 3.09 -10.15 33.70
C ASN A 297 2.83 -11.51 34.34
N ILE A 298 2.79 -11.55 35.68
CA ILE A 298 2.47 -12.78 36.41
C ILE A 298 0.95 -12.82 36.62
N VAL A 299 0.28 -13.76 35.95
CA VAL A 299 -1.16 -13.93 36.13
C VAL A 299 -1.40 -14.56 37.50
N PHE A 300 -1.89 -13.78 38.47
CA PHE A 300 -2.04 -14.22 39.86
C PHE A 300 -2.92 -15.46 40.04
N ARG A 301 -3.87 -15.73 39.13
CA ARG A 301 -4.75 -16.89 39.20
C ARG A 301 -4.08 -18.21 38.82
N THR A 302 -3.16 -18.20 37.85
CA THR A 302 -2.54 -19.41 37.30
C THR A 302 -1.05 -19.51 37.64
N GLY A 303 -0.44 -18.40 38.04
CA GLY A 303 1.00 -18.28 38.27
C GLY A 303 1.83 -18.28 36.99
N GLU A 304 1.21 -18.24 35.82
CA GLU A 304 1.88 -18.17 34.52
C GLU A 304 2.56 -16.81 34.32
N ILE A 305 3.67 -16.83 33.58
CA ILE A 305 4.40 -15.62 33.19
C ILE A 305 4.10 -15.37 31.72
N GLN A 306 3.57 -14.19 31.42
CA GLN A 306 3.15 -13.80 30.08
C GLN A 306 4.00 -12.65 29.55
N TYR A 307 4.48 -12.82 28.33
CA TYR A 307 5.06 -11.75 27.52
C TYR A 307 4.06 -11.37 26.45
N LYS A 308 3.95 -10.07 26.16
CA LYS A 308 3.07 -9.58 25.10
C LYS A 308 3.88 -8.68 24.18
N ALA A 309 3.97 -9.06 22.91
CA ALA A 309 4.47 -8.17 21.87
C ALA A 309 3.26 -7.51 21.20
N LYS A 310 3.34 -6.20 20.98
CA LYS A 310 2.31 -5.42 20.28
C LYS A 310 2.94 -4.58 19.19
N HIS A 311 2.20 -4.41 18.11
CA HIS A 311 2.55 -3.55 16.99
C HIS A 311 1.31 -2.77 16.52
N LEU A 312 1.46 -1.49 16.19
CA LEU A 312 0.38 -0.65 15.68
C LEU A 312 0.85 0.13 14.44
N GLY A 313 0.38 -0.26 13.25
CA GLY A 313 0.80 0.38 12.00
C GLY A 313 -0.16 0.22 10.84
N LEU A 314 0.08 0.99 9.78
CA LEU A 314 -0.81 1.24 8.65
C LEU A 314 -0.04 1.40 7.35
N VAL A 315 -0.66 1.11 6.21
CA VAL A 315 -0.08 1.35 4.88
C VAL A 315 -1.05 2.18 4.02
N LYS A 316 -0.59 3.30 3.45
CA LYS A 316 -1.19 4.00 2.29
C LYS A 316 -0.53 3.52 1.00
N PRO A 317 -1.31 3.36 -0.06
CA PRO A 317 -0.79 3.42 -1.41
C PRO A 317 -0.83 4.83 -2.03
N SER A 318 0.27 5.28 -2.66
CA SER A 318 0.19 6.32 -3.71
C SER A 318 1.33 6.19 -4.74
N LEU A 319 1.01 6.46 -6.02
CA LEU A 319 1.90 6.55 -7.19
C LEU A 319 3.01 5.47 -7.32
N ILE A 320 2.64 4.30 -7.84
CA ILE A 320 3.57 3.27 -8.37
C ILE A 320 3.02 2.80 -9.71
N ASN A 321 3.91 2.46 -10.65
CA ASN A 321 3.53 1.75 -11.86
C ASN A 321 3.70 0.24 -11.66
N GLY A 322 2.72 -0.57 -12.05
CA GLY A 322 2.78 -2.03 -11.92
C GLY A 322 2.45 -2.74 -13.23
N GLY A 323 3.08 -3.90 -13.44
CA GLY A 323 2.72 -4.86 -14.49
C GLY A 323 2.24 -6.18 -13.86
N ASN A 324 1.17 -6.76 -14.42
CA ASN A 324 0.56 -8.04 -14.03
C ASN A 324 0.41 -9.01 -15.22
N PRO A 325 1.43 -9.81 -15.55
CA PRO A 325 1.38 -10.69 -16.73
C PRO A 325 0.37 -11.84 -16.61
N GLU A 326 -0.25 -12.05 -15.44
CA GLU A 326 -1.25 -13.11 -15.19
C GLU A 326 -2.70 -12.66 -15.45
N MET A 327 -2.96 -11.35 -15.55
CA MET A 327 -4.28 -10.84 -15.95
C MET A 327 -4.41 -10.88 -17.48
N GLY A 328 -5.07 -11.93 -17.99
CA GLY A 328 -5.46 -11.98 -19.39
C GLY A 328 -6.48 -10.89 -19.74
N ASP A 329 -6.50 -10.47 -21.01
CA ASP A 329 -7.35 -9.38 -21.55
C ASP A 329 -8.84 -9.47 -21.15
N ALA A 330 -9.35 -10.69 -20.93
CA ALA A 330 -10.74 -10.94 -20.55
C ALA A 330 -11.08 -10.51 -19.11
N GLN A 331 -10.16 -10.66 -18.15
CA GLN A 331 -10.38 -10.29 -16.74
C GLN A 331 -10.32 -8.77 -16.55
N GLN A 332 -9.47 -8.08 -17.34
CA GLN A 332 -9.45 -6.62 -17.38
C GLN A 332 -10.71 -6.02 -18.02
N ALA A 333 -11.29 -6.67 -19.02
CA ALA A 333 -12.56 -6.26 -19.61
C ALA A 333 -13.70 -6.31 -18.57
N GLU A 334 -13.77 -7.35 -17.74
CA GLU A 334 -14.75 -7.48 -16.67
C GLU A 334 -14.58 -6.41 -15.58
N ILE A 335 -13.34 -6.09 -15.17
CA ILE A 335 -13.07 -5.04 -14.18
C ILE A 335 -13.46 -3.65 -14.73
N SER A 336 -13.19 -3.40 -16.02
CA SER A 336 -13.60 -2.14 -16.69
C SER A 336 -15.14 -2.03 -16.84
N ALA A 337 -15.82 -3.14 -17.10
CA ALA A 337 -17.28 -3.20 -17.21
C ALA A 337 -17.96 -3.02 -15.84
N ALA A 338 -17.40 -3.60 -14.78
CA ALA A 338 -17.88 -3.43 -13.41
C ALA A 338 -17.79 -1.96 -12.95
N ALA A 339 -16.65 -1.28 -13.21
CA ALA A 339 -16.47 0.13 -12.89
C ALA A 339 -17.44 1.04 -13.66
N THR A 340 -17.75 0.70 -14.92
CA THR A 340 -18.71 1.44 -15.75
C THR A 340 -20.15 1.29 -15.23
N THR A 341 -20.51 0.08 -14.81
CA THR A 341 -21.85 -0.23 -14.27
C THR A 341 -22.10 0.47 -12.93
N GLU A 342 -21.10 0.53 -12.05
CA GLU A 342 -21.20 1.23 -10.76
C GLU A 342 -21.33 2.75 -10.95
N ARG A 343 -20.61 3.31 -11.92
CA ARG A 343 -20.73 4.74 -12.30
C ARG A 343 -22.13 5.08 -12.83
N GLU A 344 -22.72 4.26 -13.69
CA GLU A 344 -24.09 4.47 -14.17
C GLU A 344 -25.13 4.37 -13.04
N GLY A 345 -24.91 3.46 -12.09
CA GLY A 345 -25.72 3.33 -10.88
C GLY A 345 -25.68 4.59 -10.00
N LEU A 346 -24.49 5.16 -9.78
CA LEU A 346 -24.30 6.40 -9.04
C LEU A 346 -24.93 7.61 -9.74
N LEU A 347 -24.75 7.74 -11.05
CA LEU A 347 -25.35 8.83 -11.84
C LEU A 347 -26.89 8.79 -11.80
N LYS A 348 -27.50 7.59 -11.89
CA LYS A 348 -28.95 7.43 -11.72
C LYS A 348 -29.43 7.84 -10.32
N ARG A 349 -28.70 7.49 -9.27
CA ARG A 349 -29.04 7.87 -7.89
C ARG A 349 -28.99 9.38 -7.70
N VAL A 350 -27.93 10.03 -8.17
CA VAL A 350 -27.77 11.49 -8.11
C VAL A 350 -28.87 12.20 -8.90
N SER A 351 -29.19 11.73 -10.11
CA SER A 351 -30.28 12.29 -10.92
C SER A 351 -31.64 12.19 -10.21
N ASN A 352 -31.95 11.05 -9.59
CA ASN A 352 -33.19 10.85 -8.84
C ASN A 352 -33.28 11.75 -7.59
N SER A 353 -32.17 11.94 -6.88
CA SER A 353 -32.10 12.85 -5.73
C SER A 353 -32.33 14.30 -6.15
N LEU A 354 -31.71 14.75 -7.26
CA LEU A 354 -31.92 16.10 -7.79
C LEU A 354 -33.37 16.34 -8.23
N ASN A 355 -34.00 15.37 -8.88
CA ASN A 355 -35.41 15.47 -9.26
C ASN A 355 -36.34 15.55 -8.04
N THR A 356 -35.99 14.88 -6.94
CA THR A 356 -36.77 14.94 -5.70
C THR A 356 -36.64 16.31 -5.03
N VAL A 357 -35.43 16.87 -4.98
CA VAL A 357 -35.19 18.22 -4.45
C VAL A 357 -35.89 19.28 -5.31
N TYR A 358 -35.81 19.18 -6.63
CA TYR A 358 -36.48 20.10 -7.55
C TYR A 358 -38.01 20.10 -7.35
N ASN A 359 -38.61 18.92 -7.21
CA ASN A 359 -40.05 18.79 -6.94
C ASN A 359 -40.44 19.33 -5.54
N LEU A 360 -39.54 19.23 -4.56
CA LEU A 360 -39.77 19.81 -3.22
C LEU A 360 -39.75 21.34 -3.29
N ILE A 361 -38.80 21.92 -4.02
CA ILE A 361 -38.67 23.38 -4.20
C ILE A 361 -39.91 23.94 -4.91
N ILE A 362 -40.36 23.30 -6.00
CA ILE A 362 -41.58 23.72 -6.71
C ILE A 362 -42.81 23.71 -5.78
N LYS A 363 -42.98 22.66 -4.96
CA LYS A 363 -44.07 22.60 -3.98
C LYS A 363 -43.95 23.67 -2.89
N THR A 364 -42.76 24.08 -2.51
CA THR A 364 -42.55 25.09 -1.48
C THR A 364 -42.83 26.50 -2.02
N VAL A 365 -42.48 26.76 -3.29
CA VAL A 365 -42.80 28.03 -3.96
C VAL A 365 -44.32 28.18 -4.15
N SER A 366 -45.05 27.11 -4.49
CA SER A 366 -46.52 27.19 -4.64
C SER A 366 -47.27 27.46 -3.32
N TRP A 367 -46.66 27.17 -2.16
CA TRP A 367 -47.25 27.50 -0.85
C TRP A 367 -47.08 28.98 -0.48
N THR A 368 -46.11 29.67 -1.08
CA THR A 368 -45.78 31.07 -0.71
C THR A 368 -46.74 32.07 -1.38
N GLU A 369 -47.49 31.64 -2.40
CA GLU A 369 -48.53 32.45 -3.07
C GLU A 369 -49.92 32.38 -2.39
N MET A 370 -50.04 31.66 -1.26
CA MET A 370 -51.30 31.51 -0.50
C MET A 370 -51.39 32.36 0.78
N LEU A 371 -50.55 33.40 0.93
CA LEU A 371 -50.68 34.37 2.03
C LEU A 371 -51.62 35.51 1.61
N GLN A 372 -52.88 35.41 2.00
CA GLN A 372 -53.87 36.49 1.82
C GLN A 372 -53.52 37.75 2.64
N PRO A 373 -53.86 38.95 2.15
CA PRO A 373 -53.59 40.20 2.85
C PRO A 373 -54.38 40.31 4.15
N VAL A 374 -53.68 40.68 5.22
CA VAL A 374 -54.25 41.02 6.53
C VAL A 374 -55.09 42.31 6.40
N PRO A 375 -56.34 42.36 6.86
CA PRO A 375 -57.14 43.57 6.81
C PRO A 375 -56.68 44.53 7.90
N THR A 376 -56.32 45.75 7.52
CA THR A 376 -56.03 46.87 8.42
C THR A 376 -57.34 47.49 8.91
N LEU A 377 -57.45 47.69 10.23
CA LEU A 377 -58.50 48.45 10.92
C LEU A 377 -58.42 49.95 10.62
#